data_AF-F8B1J3-F1
#
_entry.id   AF-F8B1J3-F1
#
_cell.length_a   1.000
_cell.length_b   1.000
_cell.length_c   1.000
_cell.angle_alpha   90.00
_cell.angle_beta   90.00
_cell.angle_gamma   90.00
#
_symmetry.space_group_name_H-M   'P 1'
#
loop_
_entity.id
_entity.type
_entity.pdbx_description
1 polymer ?
#
loop_
_entity_poly.entity_id
_entity_poly.type
_entity_poly.pdbx_seq_one_letter_code
_entity_poly.pdbx_strand_id
1 'polypeptide(L)' 'MDEPPILVGSADIAAVLGVTRQAVDHRLRTDPRAPAPAAPVNRTSSWGGTRVWWRADIDRWLGGVDPGIWVSLP' A
#
# COMPACT_ATOMS: atom_id res chain seq x y z
N MET A 1 20.64 4.40 10.77
CA MET A 1 20.55 4.88 9.39
C MET A 1 19.07 4.92 9.10
N ASP A 2 18.49 6.10 8.95
CA ASP A 2 17.06 6.22 8.64
C ASP A 2 16.82 5.58 7.27
N GLU A 3 16.05 4.50 7.25
CA GLU A 3 15.70 3.78 6.02
C GLU A 3 14.94 4.74 5.08
N PRO A 4 15.27 4.79 3.78
CA PRO A 4 14.59 5.68 2.86
C PRO A 4 13.09 5.36 2.83
N PRO A 5 12.21 6.37 2.67
CA PRO A 5 10.77 6.16 2.68
C PRO A 5 10.36 5.25 1.51
N ILE A 6 9.70 4.13 1.83
CA ILE A 6 9.29 3.11 0.86
C ILE A 6 7.86 3.40 0.39
N LEU A 7 7.65 3.36 -0.93
CA LEU A 7 6.32 3.38 -1.55
C LEU A 7 5.86 1.95 -1.85
N VAL A 8 4.59 1.67 -1.58
CA VAL A 8 3.96 0.37 -1.80
C VAL A 8 2.67 0.53 -2.59
N GLY A 9 2.39 -0.41 -3.49
CA GLY A 9 1.13 -0.53 -4.21
C GLY A 9 0.17 -1.50 -3.53
N SER A 10 -1.08 -1.57 -4.03
CA SER A 10 -2.08 -2.49 -3.48
C SER A 10 -1.75 -3.97 -3.68
N ALA A 11 -0.88 -4.31 -4.65
CA ALA A 11 -0.37 -5.67 -4.82
C ALA A 11 0.65 -6.06 -3.72
N ASP A 12 1.58 -5.16 -3.37
CA ASP A 12 2.58 -5.41 -2.32
C ASP A 12 1.89 -5.57 -0.96
N ILE A 13 0.94 -4.68 -0.67
CA ILE A 13 0.11 -4.75 0.55
C ILE A 13 -0.66 -6.08 0.60
N ALA A 14 -1.23 -6.52 -0.53
CA ALA A 14 -1.97 -7.77 -0.61
C ALA A 14 -1.09 -9.00 -0.36
N ALA A 15 0.14 -9.00 -0.89
CA ALA A 15 1.11 -10.06 -0.66
C ALA A 15 1.49 -10.18 0.82
N VAL A 16 1.76 -9.05 1.49
CA VAL A 16 2.04 -8.98 2.94
C VAL A 16 0.88 -9.46 3.79
N LEU A 17 -0.34 -9.10 3.41
CA LEU A 17 -1.55 -9.49 4.15
C LEU A 17 -2.05 -10.91 3.82
N GLY A 18 -1.48 -11.59 2.82
CA GLY A 18 -1.95 -12.91 2.38
C GLY A 18 -3.37 -12.88 1.78
N VAL A 19 -3.76 -11.77 1.15
CA VAL A 19 -5.10 -11.58 0.55
C VAL A 19 -4.99 -11.19 -0.93
N THR A 20 -6.13 -11.03 -1.60
CA THR A 20 -6.15 -10.57 -2.98
C THR A 20 -5.95 -9.05 -3.07
N ARG A 21 -5.35 -8.59 -4.17
CA ARG A 21 -5.28 -7.16 -4.49
C ARG A 21 -6.65 -6.48 -4.48
N GLN A 22 -7.68 -7.16 -4.98
CA GLN A 22 -9.05 -6.64 -5.01
C GLN A 22 -9.61 -6.41 -3.59
N ALA A 23 -9.29 -7.30 -2.64
CA ALA A 23 -9.69 -7.13 -1.25
C ALA A 23 -9.02 -5.89 -0.63
N VAL A 24 -7.73 -5.68 -0.91
CA VAL A 24 -7.00 -4.47 -0.48
C VAL A 24 -7.58 -3.22 -1.13
N ASP A 25 -7.76 -3.22 -2.46
CA ASP A 25 -8.33 -2.07 -3.20
C ASP A 25 -9.74 -1.72 -2.73
N HIS A 26 -10.56 -2.71 -2.36
CA HIS A 26 -11.87 -2.49 -1.75
C HIS A 26 -11.72 -1.80 -0.41
N ARG A 27 -10.87 -2.35 0.48
CA ARG A 27 -10.69 -1.83 1.84
C ARG A 27 -10.09 -0.43 1.86
N LEU A 28 -9.11 -0.13 0.99
CA LEU A 28 -8.55 1.21 0.78
C LEU A 28 -9.57 2.23 0.24
N ARG A 29 -10.70 1.77 -0.30
CA ARG A 29 -11.79 2.63 -0.80
C ARG A 29 -12.91 2.80 0.23
N THR A 30 -13.18 1.77 1.03
CA THR A 30 -14.35 1.74 1.91
C THR A 30 -14.03 2.03 3.37
N ASP A 31 -12.80 1.84 3.82
CA ASP A 31 -12.38 2.20 5.18
C ASP A 31 -12.10 3.70 5.27
N PRO A 32 -12.87 4.48 6.06
CA PRO A 32 -12.66 5.92 6.23
C PRO A 32 -11.31 6.29 6.86
N ARG A 33 -10.64 5.32 7.50
CA ARG A 33 -9.33 5.50 8.12
C ARG A 33 -8.17 5.16 7.17
N ALA A 34 -8.48 4.64 5.98
CA ALA A 34 -7.46 4.31 4.99
C ALA A 34 -6.67 5.57 4.59
N PRO A 35 -5.34 5.45 4.41
CA PRO A 35 -4.52 6.59 4.04
C PRO A 35 -4.82 7.04 2.60
N ALA A 36 -4.72 8.34 2.37
CA ALA A 36 -4.73 8.88 1.02
C ALA A 36 -3.52 8.34 0.22
N PRO A 37 -3.68 8.08 -1.09
CA PRO A 37 -2.55 7.69 -1.92
C PRO A 37 -1.51 8.81 -1.96
N ALA A 38 -0.24 8.45 -1.82
CA ALA A 38 0.88 9.38 -1.94
C ALA A 38 1.02 9.92 -3.37
N ALA A 39 0.83 9.03 -4.37
CA ALA A 39 0.83 9.41 -5.77
C ALA A 39 0.12 8.37 -6.65
N PRO A 40 -0.37 8.77 -7.83
CA PRO A 40 -0.55 7.88 -8.96
C PRO A 40 0.76 7.72 -9.75
N VAL A 41 1.15 6.48 -10.08
CA VAL A 41 2.30 6.13 -10.94
C VAL A 41 1.84 5.48 -12.23
N ASN A 42 2.69 5.44 -13.26
CA ASN A 42 2.39 4.83 -14.57
C ASN A 42 1.10 5.39 -15.21
N ARG A 43 0.81 6.67 -14.98
CA ARG A 43 -0.35 7.35 -15.55
C ARG A 43 -0.20 7.48 -17.06
N THR A 44 -1.30 7.33 -17.79
CA THR A 44 -1.39 7.61 -19.23
C THR A 44 -2.46 8.67 -19.49
N SER A 45 -2.62 9.10 -20.75
CA SER A 45 -3.67 10.04 -21.15
C SER A 45 -5.09 9.49 -20.95
N SER A 46 -5.26 8.16 -21.01
CA SER A 46 -6.55 7.49 -20.89
C SER A 46 -6.74 6.75 -19.55
N TRP A 47 -5.71 6.63 -18.71
CA TRP A 47 -5.76 5.87 -17.46
C TRP A 47 -5.06 6.59 -16.30
N GLY A 48 -5.74 6.66 -15.16
CA GLY A 48 -5.35 7.47 -13.99
C GLY A 48 -4.11 7.00 -13.23
N GLY A 49 -3.49 5.88 -13.61
CA GLY A 49 -2.31 5.33 -12.95
C GLY A 49 -2.61 4.34 -11.83
N THR A 50 -1.57 3.64 -11.38
CA THR A 50 -1.59 2.83 -10.16
C THR A 50 -1.41 3.76 -8.97
N ARG A 51 -2.26 3.62 -7.95
CA ARG A 51 -2.08 4.36 -6.69
C ARG A 51 -1.00 3.68 -5.83
N VAL A 52 -0.12 4.47 -5.25
CA VAL A 52 0.90 4.04 -4.29
C VAL A 52 0.77 4.83 -2.99
N TRP A 53 1.19 4.23 -1.88
CA TRP A 53 1.12 4.79 -0.53
C TRP A 53 2.50 4.72 0.13
N TRP A 54 2.74 5.61 1.09
CA TRP A 54 3.88 5.43 1.98
C TRP A 54 3.67 4.19 2.84
N ARG A 55 4.67 3.31 2.89
CA ARG A 55 4.64 2.11 3.74
C ARG A 55 4.29 2.46 5.18
N ALA A 56 4.89 3.52 5.73
CA ALA A 56 4.64 3.97 7.10
C ALA A 56 3.16 4.31 7.38
N ASP A 57 2.44 4.88 6.40
CA ASP A 57 1.03 5.20 6.55
C ASP A 57 0.15 3.95 6.47
N ILE A 58 0.53 2.98 5.63
CA ILE A 58 -0.10 1.67 5.58
C ILE A 58 0.12 0.90 6.89
N ASP A 59 1.35 0.87 7.41
CA ASP A 59 1.68 0.22 8.67
C ASP A 59 0.88 0.81 9.84
N ARG A 60 0.75 2.15 9.88
CA ARG A 60 -0.09 2.84 10.87
C ARG A 60 -1.57 2.49 10.71
N TRP A 61 -2.08 2.49 9.48
CA TRP A 61 -3.49 2.16 9.20
C TRP A 61 -3.85 0.73 9.60
N LEU A 62 -2.94 -0.21 9.37
CA LEU A 62 -3.11 -1.61 9.72
C LEU A 62 -2.89 -1.89 11.23
N GLY A 63 -2.65 -0.85 12.04
CA GLY A 63 -2.58 -0.95 13.50
C GLY A 63 -1.20 -1.28 14.06
N GLY A 64 -0.13 -1.02 13.31
CA GLY A 64 1.24 -1.34 13.72
C GLY A 64 1.59 -2.80 13.45
N VAL A 65 1.50 -3.19 12.18
CA VAL A 65 1.88 -4.52 11.70
C VAL A 65 3.35 -4.79 12.07
N ASP A 66 3.65 -6.04 12.45
CA ASP A 66 5.03 -6.48 12.69
C ASP A 66 5.93 -6.06 11.51
N PRO A 67 7.00 -5.28 11.73
CA PRO A 67 7.91 -4.86 10.67
C PRO A 67 8.45 -6.04 9.83
N GLY A 68 8.46 -7.26 10.39
CA GLY A 68 8.90 -8.49 9.72
C GLY A 68 8.03 -8.95 8.54
N ILE A 69 6.79 -8.47 8.40
CA ILE A 69 5.87 -8.98 7.35
C ILE A 69 6.29 -8.48 5.95
N TRP A 70 7.00 -7.36 5.86
CA TRP A 70 7.53 -6.84 4.59
C TRP A 70 8.81 -7.56 4.11
N VAL A 71 9.47 -8.33 4.98
CA VAL A 71 10.78 -8.96 4.72
C VAL A 71 10.66 -10.25 3.90
N SER A 72 9.44 -10.69 3.60
CA SER A 72 9.16 -11.91 2.82
C SER A 72 8.84 -11.66 1.34
N LEU A 73 9.04 -10.45 0.85
CA LEU A 73 8.94 -10.17 -0.59
C LEU A 73 10.31 -10.45 -1.25
N PRO A 74 10.37 -11.27 -2.31
CA PRO A 74 11.61 -11.55 -3.05
C PRO A 74 12.14 -10.32 -3.80
#